data_AF-A0A1G8KBM9-F1
#
_entry.id   AF-A0A1G8KBM9-F1
#
_cell.length_a   1.000
_cell.length_b   1.000
_cell.length_c   1.000
_cell.angle_alpha   90.00
_cell.angle_beta   90.00
_cell.angle_gamma   90.00
#
_symmetry.space_group_name_H-M   'P 1'
#
loop_
_entity.id
_entity.type
_entity.pdbx_description
1 polymer ?
#
loop_
_entity_poly.entity_id
_entity_poly.type
_entity_poly.pdbx_seq_one_letter_code
_entity_poly.pdbx_strand_id
1 'polypeptide(L)' 'MKKLKLVMVGNGMAGVRTLEELLKLAPELYDITVFGAEPHPNYNRILLSPVLAGEQTVD' A
#
# COMPACT_ATOMS: atom_id res chain seq x y z
N MET A 1 1.49 10.99 -23.63
CA MET A 1 1.17 12.14 -22.75
C MET A 1 2.08 12.07 -21.53
N LYS A 2 2.46 13.21 -20.92
CA LYS A 2 3.27 13.20 -19.70
C LYS A 2 2.38 12.83 -18.51
N LYS A 3 2.72 11.78 -17.76
CA LYS A 3 2.00 11.38 -16.55
C LYS A 3 2.13 12.46 -15.47
N LEU A 4 1.06 12.68 -14.71
CA LEU A 4 1.07 13.57 -13.54
C LEU A 4 1.84 12.89 -12.40
N LYS A 5 2.66 13.64 -11.68
CA LYS A 5 3.37 13.08 -10.50
C LYS A 5 2.41 12.99 -9.33
N LEU A 6 2.28 11.81 -8.73
CA LEU A 6 1.52 11.59 -7.51
C LEU A 6 2.44 11.08 -6.41
N VAL A 7 2.49 11.79 -5.28
CA VAL A 7 3.25 11.37 -4.10
C VAL A 7 2.29 10.92 -3.01
N MET A 8 2.49 9.70 -2.53
CA MET A 8 1.77 9.15 -1.38
C MET A 8 2.72 9.08 -0.18
N VAL A 9 2.28 9.60 0.96
CA VAL A 9 3.01 9.51 2.23
C VAL A 9 2.27 8.52 3.13
N GLY A 10 2.92 7.39 3.39
CA GLY A 10 2.38 6.25 4.13
C GLY A 10 2.10 5.05 3.22
N ASN A 11 2.83 3.94 3.44
CA ASN A 11 2.65 2.65 2.76
C ASN A 11 1.69 1.72 3.53
N GLY A 12 0.61 2.28 4.07
CA GLY A 12 -0.39 1.54 4.84
C GLY A 12 -1.52 0.97 3.98
N MET A 13 -2.37 0.13 4.58
CA MET A 13 -3.51 -0.49 3.89
C MET A 13 -4.44 0.54 3.21
N ALA A 14 -4.71 1.65 3.88
CA ALA A 14 -5.55 2.72 3.32
C ALA A 14 -4.92 3.34 2.07
N GLY A 15 -3.63 3.68 2.12
CA GLY A 15 -2.91 4.26 0.98
C GLY A 15 -2.85 3.33 -0.22
N VAL A 16 -2.48 2.06 0.01
CA VAL A 16 -2.45 1.06 -1.05
C VAL A 16 -3.83 0.87 -1.67
N ARG A 17 -4.89 0.79 -0.86
CA ARG A 17 -6.26 0.67 -1.36
C ARG A 17 -6.67 1.87 -2.22
N THR A 18 -6.28 3.08 -1.82
CA THR A 18 -6.52 4.28 -2.65
C THR A 18 -5.82 4.17 -4.00
N LEU A 19 -4.58 3.71 -4.05
CA LEU A 19 -3.85 3.54 -5.32
C LEU A 19 -4.47 2.44 -6.20
N GLU A 20 -4.90 1.33 -5.61
CA GLU A 20 -5.60 0.26 -6.34
C GLU A 20 -6.84 0.79 -7.07
N GLU A 21 -7.70 1.53 -6.36
CA GLU A 21 -8.91 2.10 -6.96
C GLU A 21 -8.57 3.20 -7.98
N LEU A 22 -7.56 4.02 -7.70
CA LEU A 22 -7.09 5.05 -8.64
C LEU A 22 -6.60 4.43 -9.96
N LEU A 23 -5.83 3.35 -9.89
CA LEU A 23 -5.29 2.66 -11.07
C LEU A 23 -6.39 1.97 -11.89
N LYS A 24 -7.48 1.52 -11.26
CA LYS A 24 -8.67 1.02 -11.99
C LYS A 24 -9.36 2.14 -12.78
N LEU A 25 -9.45 3.34 -12.19
CA LEU A 25 -10.13 4.48 -12.82
C LEU A 25 -9.25 5.18 -13.88
N ALA A 26 -7.94 5.24 -13.65
CA ALA A 26 -7.01 6.05 -14.44
C ALA A 26 -5.61 5.41 -14.51
N PRO A 27 -5.46 4.26 -15.20
CA PRO A 27 -4.24 3.44 -15.18
C PRO A 27 -2.99 4.17 -15.68
N GLU A 28 -3.16 5.11 -16.62
CA GLU A 28 -2.04 5.79 -17.29
C GLU A 28 -1.90 7.27 -16.91
N LEU A 29 -2.68 7.77 -15.94
CA LEU A 29 -2.69 9.20 -15.61
C LEU A 29 -1.53 9.62 -14.72
N TYR A 30 -1.10 8.74 -13.80
CA TYR A 30 -0.14 9.09 -12.76
C TYR A 30 1.15 8.27 -12.82
N ASP A 31 2.24 8.96 -12.49
CA ASP A 31 3.53 8.38 -12.14
C ASP A 31 3.69 8.53 -10.62
N ILE A 32 3.63 7.39 -9.94
CA ILE A 32 3.32 7.29 -8.51
C ILE A 32 4.61 7.00 -7.73
N THR A 33 4.86 7.77 -6.67
CA THR A 33 5.93 7.51 -5.70
C THR A 33 5.32 7.38 -4.32
N VAL A 34 5.66 6.31 -3.60
CA VAL A 34 5.17 6.03 -2.25
C VAL A 34 6.32 6.13 -1.26
N PHE A 35 6.17 6.96 -0.24
CA PHE A 35 7.08 7.04 0.89
C PHE A 35 6.52 6.25 2.08
N GLY A 36 7.28 5.28 2.57
CA GLY A 36 6.99 4.54 3.80
C GLY A 36 8.08 4.78 4.83
N ALA A 37 7.70 4.82 6.11
CA ALA A 37 8.66 4.87 7.22
C ALA A 37 9.17 3.48 7.62
N GLU A 38 8.45 2.42 7.23
CA GLU A 38 8.82 1.04 7.53
C GLU A 38 9.65 0.43 6.40
N PRO A 39 10.64 -0.43 6.71
CA PRO A 39 11.47 -1.11 5.71
C PRO A 39 10.75 -2.29 5.03
N HIS A 40 9.46 -2.43 5.24
CA HIS A 40 8.64 -3.55 4.76
C HIS A 40 7.54 -3.06 3.80
N PRO A 41 7.10 -3.92 2.85
CA PRO A 41 5.90 -3.67 2.05
C PRO A 41 4.65 -3.47 2.91
N ASN A 42 3.52 -3.09 2.31
CA ASN A 42 2.27 -3.06 3.05
C ASN A 42 1.88 -4.48 3.50
N TYR A 43 1.34 -4.59 4.70
CA TYR A 43 0.85 -5.85 5.25
C TYR A 43 -0.44 -5.62 6.01
N ASN A 44 -1.19 -6.71 6.26
CA ASN A 44 -2.40 -6.65 7.05
C ASN A 44 -2.06 -6.58 8.55
N ARG A 45 -2.06 -5.37 9.11
CA ARG A 45 -1.78 -5.15 10.54
C ARG A 45 -2.78 -5.84 11.47
N ILE A 46 -3.98 -6.15 11.00
CA ILE A 46 -4.99 -6.85 11.79
C ILE A 46 -4.53 -8.29 12.07
N LEU A 47 -3.83 -8.91 11.10
CA LEU A 47 -3.29 -10.26 11.25
C LEU A 47 -2.04 -10.32 12.14
N LEU A 48 -1.47 -9.17 12.54
CA LEU A 48 -0.28 -9.18 13.39
C LEU A 48 -0.59 -9.78 14.77
N SER A 49 -1.75 -9.48 15.36
CA SER A 49 -2.16 -10.05 16.65
C SER A 49 -2.22 -11.58 16.65
N PRO A 50 -2.96 -12.24 15.73
CA PRO A 50 -2.99 -13.71 15.69
C PRO A 50 -1.63 -14.32 15.31
N VAL A 51 -0.81 -13.67 14.49
CA VAL A 51 0.57 -14.13 14.21
C VAL A 51 1.42 -14.13 15.48
N LEU A 52 1.39 -13.03 16.25
CA LEU A 52 2.12 -12.93 17.52
C LEU A 52 1.58 -13.88 18.59
N ALA A 53 0.29 -14.21 18.54
CA ALA A 53 -0.33 -15.20 19.41
C ALA A 53 -0.02 -16.66 19.00
N GLY A 54 0.59 -16.88 17.82
CA GLY A 54 0.86 -18.22 17.28
C GLY A 54 -0.37 -18.90 16.66
N GLU A 55 -1.45 -18.16 16.42
CA GLU A 55 -2.69 -18.67 15.82
C GLU A 55 -2.63 -18.69 14.29
N GLN A 56 -1.73 -17.89 13.69
CA GLN A 56 -1.49 -17.83 12.25
C GLN A 56 0.01 -17.76 11.92
N THR A 57 0.37 -18.20 10.72
CA THR A 57 1.72 -18.05 10.16
C THR A 57 1.77 -16.90 9.16
N VAL A 58 2.98 -16.48 8.78
CA VAL A 58 3.23 -15.37 7.83
C VAL A 58 3.20 -15.86 6.37
N ASP A 59 2.94 -17.15 6.15
CA ASP A 59 3.02 -17.84 4.85
C ASP A 59 1.75 -17.68 4.00
#